data_AF-A0A2D5B4D1-F1
#
_entry.id   AF-A0A2D5B4D1-F1
#
_cell.length_a   1.000
_cell.length_b   1.000
_cell.length_c   1.000
_cell.angle_alpha   90.00
_cell.angle_beta   90.00
_cell.angle_gamma   90.00
#
_symmetry.space_group_name_H-M   'P 1'
#
loop_
_entity.id
_entity.type
_entity.pdbx_description
1 polymer ?
#
loop_
_entity_poly.entity_id
_entity_poly.type
_entity_poly.pdbx_seq_one_letter_code
_entity_poly.pdbx_strand_id
1 'polypeptide(L)'
;MASMSNDRDKKDVFPNTMGTWIHDQLRDGDDGRSLVNEHIMSVYAHPLKVYFLGSSLRSLGEPEDMVAGFFASRLARDGYFDQWRESNMRLRRWLINGFLFFLKEEIRRQKRSGGSSLGEDPVTPMIENADADFDRAWAQAMVRDAWLEASRSCEADGLEDHWRLFIRHHVDGLPYKEFVGEFDVTPSQAAVMVRTATGRFKQAVRDRILIDGVRESDVNSEIQRLMEITS
;
A
#
# COMPACT_ATOMS: atom_id res chain seq x y z
N MET A 1 23.78 53.71 -1.81
CA MET A 1 24.21 52.40 -2.34
C MET A 1 23.67 51.32 -1.41
N ALA A 2 22.96 50.36 -2.02
CA ALA A 2 22.18 49.27 -1.44
C ALA A 2 22.98 48.42 -0.43
N SER A 3 22.42 48.11 0.73
CA SER A 3 21.50 47.00 1.04
C SER A 3 22.20 45.63 1.03
N MET A 4 22.39 45.06 2.21
CA MET A 4 22.30 43.62 2.43
C MET A 4 21.65 43.37 3.79
N SER A 5 20.32 43.31 3.76
CA SER A 5 19.50 42.70 4.79
C SER A 5 19.66 41.19 4.74
N ASN A 6 20.03 40.63 5.90
CA ASN A 6 19.51 39.41 6.53
C ASN A 6 18.52 38.57 5.70
N ASP A 7 18.85 37.31 5.41
CA ASP A 7 17.86 36.24 5.45
C ASP A 7 18.47 34.97 6.03
N ARG A 8 17.78 34.45 7.05
CA ARG A 8 18.14 33.27 7.84
C ARG A 8 17.60 32.02 7.16
N ASP A 9 18.13 30.87 7.57
CA ASP A 9 17.40 29.60 7.70
C ASP A 9 16.33 29.28 6.64
N LYS A 10 16.72 28.46 5.67
CA LYS A 10 15.83 27.40 5.18
C LYS A 10 16.58 26.08 5.20
N LYS A 11 16.66 25.48 6.39
CA LYS A 11 16.66 24.03 6.49
C LYS A 11 15.37 23.56 5.81
N ASP A 12 15.45 22.68 4.83
CA ASP A 12 14.28 21.99 4.30
C ASP A 12 13.71 21.10 5.42
N VAL A 13 12.73 21.66 6.15
CA VAL A 13 12.01 21.02 7.26
C VAL A 13 10.81 20.24 6.71
N PHE A 14 11.05 19.19 5.92
CA PHE A 14 9.96 18.32 5.47
C PHE A 14 10.37 16.84 5.56
N PRO A 15 9.62 16.00 6.29
CA PRO A 15 9.89 14.56 6.31
C PRO A 15 9.61 13.98 4.93
N ASN A 16 10.65 13.45 4.28
CA ASN A 16 10.51 12.66 3.06
C ASN A 16 9.65 11.41 3.34
N THR A 17 9.01 10.90 2.29
CA THR A 17 8.11 9.73 2.21
C THR A 17 8.67 8.38 2.66
N MET A 18 7.89 7.27 2.60
CA MET A 18 8.22 5.86 3.01
C MET A 18 9.68 5.44 3.03
N GLY A 19 10.51 5.90 2.10
CA GLY A 19 11.96 5.73 2.18
C GLY A 19 12.56 6.20 3.50
N THR A 20 11.82 6.97 4.30
CA THR A 20 12.07 7.38 5.68
C THR A 20 11.42 6.42 6.66
N TRP A 21 10.13 6.05 6.58
CA TRP A 21 9.54 5.08 7.55
C TRP A 21 10.17 3.68 7.46
N ILE A 22 10.26 3.07 6.27
CA ILE A 22 10.91 1.75 6.12
C ILE A 22 12.36 1.85 6.58
N HIS A 23 13.06 2.94 6.24
CA HIS A 23 14.44 3.14 6.69
C HIS A 23 14.56 3.32 8.20
N ASP A 24 13.68 4.10 8.81
CA ASP A 24 13.67 4.38 10.24
C ASP A 24 13.41 3.08 11.00
N GLN A 25 12.45 2.26 10.55
CA GLN A 25 12.23 0.93 11.09
C GLN A 25 13.45 0.02 10.87
N LEU A 26 14.08 0.03 9.69
CA LEU A 26 15.27 -0.78 9.45
C LEU A 26 16.49 -0.35 10.31
N ARG A 27 16.51 0.88 10.83
CA ARG A 27 17.54 1.33 11.80
C ARG A 27 17.35 0.73 13.18
N ASP A 28 16.13 0.33 13.53
CA ASP A 28 15.80 -0.32 14.80
C ASP A 28 16.18 -1.83 14.80
N GLY A 29 16.83 -2.32 13.73
CA GLY A 29 17.37 -3.66 13.65
C GLY A 29 16.33 -4.71 13.28
N ASP A 30 16.42 -5.89 13.90
CA ASP A 30 15.60 -7.06 13.53
C ASP A 30 14.10 -6.88 13.85
N ASP A 31 13.78 -6.17 14.93
CA ASP A 31 12.39 -5.88 15.31
C ASP A 31 11.72 -4.96 14.27
N GLY A 32 12.39 -3.87 13.89
CA GLY A 32 11.87 -2.98 12.85
C GLY A 32 11.83 -3.61 11.46
N ARG A 33 12.80 -4.48 11.12
CA ARG A 33 12.71 -5.32 9.91
C ARG A 33 11.48 -6.22 9.93
N SER A 34 11.15 -6.81 11.07
CA SER A 34 9.97 -7.67 11.21
C SER A 34 8.68 -6.89 10.95
N LEU A 35 8.57 -5.66 11.47
CA LEU A 35 7.44 -4.76 11.21
C LEU A 35 7.31 -4.38 9.73
N VAL A 36 8.43 -4.07 9.07
CA VAL A 36 8.44 -3.78 7.62
C VAL A 36 7.98 -5.01 6.82
N ASN A 37 8.47 -6.19 7.17
CA ASN A 37 8.09 -7.43 6.49
C ASN A 37 6.60 -7.74 6.68
N GLU A 38 6.09 -7.63 7.91
CA GLU A 38 4.67 -7.81 8.21
C GLU A 38 3.79 -6.83 7.42
N HIS A 39 4.19 -5.56 7.36
CA HIS A 39 3.49 -4.55 6.58
C HIS A 39 3.46 -4.92 5.08
N ILE A 40 4.61 -5.27 4.50
CA ILE A 40 4.68 -5.63 3.07
C ILE A 40 3.86 -6.89 2.78
N MET A 41 3.95 -7.90 3.64
CA MET A 41 3.20 -9.13 3.46
C MET A 41 1.68 -8.88 3.58
N SER A 42 1.23 -8.07 4.53
CA SER A 42 -0.20 -7.76 4.68
C SER A 42 -0.77 -6.99 3.50
N VAL A 43 -0.03 -6.02 2.96
CA VAL A 43 -0.49 -5.16 1.85
C VAL A 43 -0.33 -5.84 0.49
N TYR A 44 0.80 -6.51 0.22
CA TYR A 44 1.16 -6.96 -1.12
C TYR A 44 0.95 -8.46 -1.38
N ALA A 45 0.66 -9.28 -0.38
CA ALA A 45 0.44 -10.72 -0.61
C ALA A 45 -0.71 -10.96 -1.60
N HIS A 46 -1.88 -10.37 -1.35
CA HIS A 46 -3.03 -10.56 -2.23
C HIS A 46 -2.83 -9.96 -3.63
N PRO A 47 -2.35 -8.71 -3.78
CA PRO A 47 -2.03 -8.15 -5.09
C PRO A 47 -1.06 -9.01 -5.91
N LEU A 48 0.01 -9.53 -5.29
CA LEU A 48 0.97 -10.39 -5.99
C LEU A 48 0.35 -11.74 -6.42
N LYS A 49 -0.62 -12.28 -5.68
CA LYS A 49 -1.38 -13.46 -6.13
C LYS A 49 -2.25 -13.15 -7.34
N VAL A 50 -2.96 -12.02 -7.32
CA VAL A 50 -3.79 -11.57 -8.45
C VAL A 50 -2.92 -11.38 -9.68
N TYR A 51 -1.76 -10.75 -9.52
CA TYR A 51 -0.76 -10.61 -10.58
C TYR A 51 -0.31 -11.96 -11.14
N PHE A 52 0.05 -12.90 -10.27
CA PHE A 52 0.48 -14.24 -10.68
C PHE A 52 -0.60 -14.97 -11.48
N LEU A 53 -1.84 -14.96 -10.99
CA LEU A 53 -2.99 -15.59 -11.63
C LEU A 53 -3.35 -14.97 -12.99
N GLY A 54 -3.22 -13.65 -13.11
CA GLY A 54 -3.43 -12.91 -14.36
C GLY A 54 -2.29 -13.08 -15.37
N SER A 55 -1.12 -13.52 -14.92
CA SER A 55 0.04 -13.73 -15.80
C SER A 55 -0.01 -15.06 -16.55
N SER A 56 0.80 -15.17 -17.60
CA SER A 56 1.06 -16.45 -18.28
C SER A 56 1.84 -17.46 -17.43
N LEU A 57 2.26 -17.10 -16.21
CA LEU A 57 3.07 -17.92 -15.31
C LEU A 57 2.25 -18.69 -14.27
N ARG A 58 0.92 -18.53 -14.26
CA ARG A 58 0.01 -19.14 -13.28
C ARG A 58 0.11 -20.67 -13.14
N SER A 59 0.66 -21.37 -14.14
CA SER A 59 0.86 -22.82 -14.12
C SER A 59 2.14 -23.27 -13.45
N LEU A 60 2.98 -22.34 -12.96
CA LEU A 60 4.29 -22.65 -12.36
C LEU A 60 4.18 -23.33 -10.99
N GLY A 61 3.06 -23.13 -10.29
CA GLY A 61 2.79 -23.67 -8.97
C GLY A 61 1.60 -22.99 -8.31
N GLU A 62 1.36 -23.30 -7.04
CA GLU A 62 0.28 -22.70 -6.26
C GLU A 62 0.57 -21.21 -5.97
N PRO A 63 -0.40 -20.29 -6.15
CA PRO A 63 -0.19 -18.85 -5.97
C PRO A 63 0.35 -18.47 -4.58
N GLU A 64 -0.20 -19.09 -3.53
CA GLU A 64 0.21 -18.92 -2.15
C GLU A 64 1.69 -19.24 -1.95
N ASP A 65 2.12 -20.39 -2.46
CA ASP A 65 3.50 -20.87 -2.32
C ASP A 65 4.48 -20.01 -3.12
N MET A 66 4.08 -19.56 -4.32
CA MET A 66 4.92 -18.66 -5.13
C MET A 66 5.14 -17.33 -4.43
N VAL A 67 4.09 -16.74 -3.85
CA VAL A 67 4.18 -15.46 -3.14
C VAL A 67 4.93 -15.61 -1.81
N ALA A 68 4.65 -16.67 -1.04
CA ALA A 68 5.37 -16.96 0.21
C ALA A 68 6.87 -17.22 -0.04
N GLY A 69 7.19 -18.02 -1.06
CA GLY A 69 8.56 -18.28 -1.50
C GLY A 69 9.28 -17.02 -1.95
N PHE A 70 8.60 -16.14 -2.68
CA PHE A 70 9.14 -14.83 -3.05
C PHE A 70 9.50 -14.01 -1.83
N PHE A 71 8.57 -13.82 -0.89
CA PHE A 71 8.81 -13.05 0.32
C PHE A 71 9.94 -13.64 1.16
N ALA A 72 9.92 -14.95 1.42
CA ALA A 72 11.00 -15.63 2.12
C ALA A 72 12.36 -15.44 1.42
N SER A 73 12.38 -15.46 0.09
CA SER A 73 13.61 -15.30 -0.67
C SER A 73 14.17 -13.88 -0.70
N ARG A 74 13.32 -12.84 -0.62
CA ARG A 74 13.71 -11.44 -0.81
C ARG A 74 13.72 -10.63 0.48
N LEU A 75 12.70 -10.76 1.32
CA LEU A 75 12.58 -9.99 2.56
C LEU A 75 13.62 -10.40 3.62
N ALA A 76 14.11 -11.65 3.54
CA ALA A 76 15.21 -12.14 4.36
C ALA A 76 16.60 -11.73 3.83
N ARG A 77 16.72 -11.13 2.64
CA ARG A 77 18.01 -10.71 2.09
C ARG A 77 18.44 -9.38 2.68
N ASP A 78 19.69 -9.34 3.12
CA ASP A 78 20.36 -8.09 3.49
C ASP A 78 20.45 -7.16 2.28
N GLY A 79 20.25 -5.86 2.52
CA GLY A 79 20.32 -4.83 1.49
C GLY A 79 19.18 -4.82 0.46
N TYR A 80 18.16 -5.69 0.56
CA TYR A 80 17.05 -5.70 -0.41
C TYR A 80 16.31 -4.35 -0.45
N PHE A 81 16.03 -3.78 0.72
CA PHE A 81 15.39 -2.47 0.84
C PHE A 81 16.34 -1.31 0.53
N ASP A 82 17.63 -1.47 0.73
CA ASP A 82 18.63 -0.47 0.34
C ASP A 82 18.71 -0.36 -1.18
N GLN A 83 18.76 -1.49 -1.88
CA GLN A 83 18.72 -1.53 -3.35
C GLN A 83 17.43 -0.92 -3.91
N TRP A 84 16.29 -1.17 -3.26
CA TRP A 84 15.04 -0.51 -3.62
C TRP A 84 15.17 1.02 -3.50
N ARG A 85 15.72 1.54 -2.40
CA ARG A 85 15.89 2.98 -2.20
C ARG A 85 16.81 3.59 -3.25
N GLU A 86 17.93 2.93 -3.55
CA GLU A 86 18.88 3.35 -4.57
C GLU A 86 18.24 3.36 -5.98
N SER A 87 17.28 2.47 -6.24
CA SER A 87 16.58 2.43 -7.54
C SER A 87 15.65 3.62 -7.78
N ASN A 88 15.24 4.34 -6.73
CA ASN A 88 14.26 5.44 -6.78
C ASN A 88 12.91 5.05 -7.44
N MET A 89 12.58 3.75 -7.41
CA MET A 89 11.33 3.20 -7.94
C MET A 89 10.23 3.21 -6.86
N ARG A 90 8.96 3.30 -7.28
CA ARG A 90 7.82 3.01 -6.39
C ARG A 90 7.93 1.57 -5.86
N LEU A 91 7.60 1.34 -4.58
CA LEU A 91 7.73 0.01 -3.97
C LEU A 91 6.92 -1.04 -4.72
N ARG A 92 5.71 -0.70 -5.19
CA ARG A 92 4.87 -1.58 -6.01
C ARG A 92 5.61 -2.14 -7.22
N ARG A 93 6.24 -1.25 -7.99
CA ARG A 93 6.98 -1.63 -9.20
C ARG A 93 8.23 -2.43 -8.86
N TRP A 94 8.91 -2.09 -7.77
CA TRP A 94 10.04 -2.85 -7.27
C TRP A 94 9.65 -4.29 -6.90
N LEU A 95 8.54 -4.47 -6.18
CA LEU A 95 8.04 -5.78 -5.78
C LEU A 95 7.58 -6.61 -6.99
N ILE A 96 6.85 -6.04 -7.95
CA ILE A 96 6.45 -6.73 -9.19
C ILE A 96 7.70 -7.20 -9.95
N ASN A 97 8.69 -6.31 -10.15
CA ASN A 97 9.91 -6.67 -10.84
C ASN A 97 10.67 -7.77 -10.10
N GLY A 98 10.82 -7.64 -8.78
CA GLY A 98 11.44 -8.66 -7.93
C GLY A 98 10.75 -10.00 -8.03
N PHE A 99 9.42 -10.00 -8.07
CA PHE A 99 8.60 -11.20 -8.18
C PHE A 99 8.75 -11.86 -9.55
N LEU A 100 8.74 -11.09 -10.64
CA LEU A 100 9.02 -11.60 -11.99
C LEU A 100 10.41 -12.26 -12.09
N PHE A 101 11.43 -11.67 -11.49
CA PHE A 101 12.76 -12.29 -11.43
C PHE A 101 12.76 -13.58 -10.63
N PHE A 102 12.06 -13.60 -9.48
CA PHE A 102 11.90 -14.81 -8.68
C PHE A 102 11.21 -15.94 -9.46
N LEU A 103 10.10 -15.66 -10.17
CA LEU A 103 9.40 -16.68 -10.97
C LEU A 103 10.29 -17.23 -12.11
N LYS A 104 11.11 -16.37 -12.74
CA LYS A 104 12.10 -16.80 -13.75
C LYS A 104 13.20 -17.68 -13.16
N GLU A 105 13.66 -17.38 -11.94
CA GLU A 105 14.60 -18.22 -11.20
C GLU A 105 13.97 -19.59 -10.92
N GLU A 106 12.70 -19.64 -10.55
CA GLU A 106 11.98 -20.86 -10.23
C GLU A 106 11.76 -21.74 -11.47
N ILE A 107 11.40 -21.17 -12.62
CA ILE A 107 11.37 -21.88 -13.92
C ILE A 107 12.74 -22.52 -14.20
N ARG A 108 13.83 -21.77 -14.00
CA ARG A 108 15.19 -22.30 -14.21
C ARG A 108 15.57 -23.38 -13.19
N ARG A 109 15.02 -23.36 -11.98
CA ARG A 109 15.22 -24.43 -10.97
C ARG A 109 14.48 -25.69 -11.38
N GLN A 110 13.19 -25.59 -11.72
CA GLN A 110 12.37 -26.72 -12.15
C GLN A 110 12.93 -27.40 -13.42
N LYS A 111 13.42 -26.64 -14.40
CA LYS A 111 14.09 -27.18 -15.59
C LYS A 111 15.36 -27.99 -15.25
N ARG A 112 16.13 -27.55 -14.25
CA ARG A 112 17.37 -28.23 -13.81
C ARG A 112 17.09 -29.49 -13.00
N SER A 113 16.04 -29.51 -12.18
CA SER A 113 15.63 -30.70 -11.43
C SER A 113 14.88 -31.73 -12.27
N GLY A 114 14.24 -31.30 -13.36
CA GLY A 114 13.44 -32.15 -14.27
C GLY A 114 14.20 -32.83 -15.41
N GLY A 115 15.54 -32.74 -15.46
CA GLY A 115 16.38 -33.54 -16.37
C GLY A 115 16.37 -33.16 -17.86
N SER A 116 15.66 -32.11 -18.29
CA SER A 116 15.66 -31.70 -19.71
C SER A 116 16.56 -30.49 -19.93
N SER A 117 17.68 -30.73 -20.61
CA SER A 117 18.63 -29.71 -21.05
C SER A 117 18.25 -29.19 -22.44
N LEU A 118 18.49 -27.88 -22.65
CA LEU A 118 18.36 -27.07 -23.87
C LEU A 118 16.95 -26.57 -24.23
N GLY A 119 16.85 -25.24 -24.39
CA GLY A 119 15.85 -24.61 -25.26
C GLY A 119 15.01 -23.51 -24.63
N GLU A 120 15.06 -22.36 -25.31
CA GLU A 120 14.21 -21.16 -25.22
C GLU A 120 14.40 -20.21 -24.03
N ASP A 121 14.85 -19.01 -24.41
CA ASP A 121 14.81 -17.77 -23.63
C ASP A 121 13.41 -17.55 -23.05
N PRO A 122 13.30 -16.98 -21.84
CA PRO A 122 12.01 -16.72 -21.25
C PRO A 122 11.26 -15.71 -22.12
N VAL A 123 10.24 -16.19 -22.83
CA VAL A 123 9.15 -15.36 -23.36
C VAL A 123 8.76 -14.40 -22.25
N THR A 124 8.89 -13.10 -22.49
CA THR A 124 8.35 -12.09 -21.57
C THR A 124 6.89 -12.47 -21.34
N PRO A 125 6.46 -12.72 -20.09
CA PRO A 125 5.09 -13.12 -19.82
C PRO A 125 4.15 -12.16 -20.54
N MET A 126 3.16 -12.71 -21.25
CA MET A 126 2.14 -11.86 -21.86
C MET A 126 1.25 -11.40 -20.70
N ILE A 127 1.50 -10.17 -20.25
CA ILE A 127 0.85 -9.48 -19.13
C ILE A 127 -0.28 -8.65 -19.73
N GLU A 128 -1.33 -9.31 -20.21
CA GLU A 128 -2.55 -8.57 -20.54
C GLU A 128 -3.30 -8.33 -19.22
N ASN A 129 -3.48 -7.05 -18.86
CA ASN A 129 -4.20 -6.56 -17.68
C ASN A 129 -3.68 -6.92 -16.27
N ALA A 130 -2.72 -7.84 -16.12
CA ALA A 130 -2.24 -8.23 -14.78
C ALA A 130 -1.61 -7.08 -13.96
N ASP A 131 -0.95 -6.11 -14.60
CA ASP A 131 -0.48 -4.88 -13.92
C ASP A 131 -1.68 -4.06 -13.38
N ALA A 132 -2.76 -3.94 -14.15
CA ALA A 132 -3.95 -3.19 -13.76
C ALA A 132 -4.77 -3.92 -12.68
N ASP A 133 -4.88 -5.25 -12.77
CA ASP A 133 -5.55 -6.08 -11.76
C ASP A 133 -4.76 -6.09 -10.45
N PHE A 134 -3.42 -6.08 -10.52
CA PHE A 134 -2.56 -5.86 -9.35
C PHE A 134 -2.84 -4.50 -8.72
N ASP A 135 -2.82 -3.42 -9.50
CA ASP A 135 -3.03 -2.07 -8.98
C ASP A 135 -4.42 -1.94 -8.34
N ARG A 136 -5.45 -2.58 -8.91
CA ARG A 136 -6.80 -2.65 -8.33
C ARG A 136 -6.84 -3.42 -7.02
N ALA A 137 -6.26 -4.62 -6.98
CA ALA A 137 -6.20 -5.44 -5.77
C ALA A 137 -5.42 -4.74 -4.65
N TRP A 138 -4.34 -4.04 -5.01
CA TRP A 138 -3.55 -3.22 -4.08
C TRP A 138 -4.37 -2.05 -3.54
N ALA A 139 -5.06 -1.30 -4.40
CA ALA A 139 -5.91 -0.18 -3.99
C ALA A 139 -7.00 -0.64 -3.01
N GLN A 140 -7.65 -1.78 -3.29
CA GLN A 140 -8.65 -2.37 -2.41
C GLN A 140 -8.08 -2.79 -1.05
N ALA A 141 -6.90 -3.43 -1.03
CA ALA A 141 -6.23 -3.81 0.20
C ALA A 141 -5.87 -2.57 1.04
N MET A 142 -5.29 -1.55 0.40
CA MET A 142 -4.95 -0.29 1.05
C MET A 142 -6.17 0.41 1.66
N VAL A 143 -7.26 0.53 0.91
CA VAL A 143 -8.50 1.17 1.38
C VAL A 143 -9.13 0.39 2.53
N ARG A 144 -9.18 -0.94 2.45
CA ARG A 144 -9.69 -1.80 3.53
C ARG A 144 -8.86 -1.65 4.80
N ASP A 145 -7.53 -1.63 4.69
CA ASP A 145 -6.68 -1.51 5.86
C ASP A 145 -6.79 -0.09 6.47
N ALA A 146 -6.91 0.95 5.63
CA ALA A 146 -7.19 2.32 6.08
C ALA A 146 -8.53 2.42 6.81
N TRP A 147 -9.55 1.71 6.32
CA TRP A 147 -10.86 1.62 6.95
C TRP A 147 -10.77 1.01 8.35
N LEU A 148 -10.10 -0.14 8.48
CA LEU A 148 -9.93 -0.82 9.77
C LEU A 148 -9.16 0.05 10.77
N GLU A 149 -8.12 0.74 10.32
CA GLU A 149 -7.34 1.66 11.17
C GLU A 149 -8.17 2.85 11.64
N ALA A 150 -8.91 3.47 10.73
CA ALA A 150 -9.76 4.60 11.08
C ALA A 150 -10.89 4.20 12.04
N SER A 151 -11.48 3.02 11.87
CA SER A 151 -12.46 2.44 12.82
C SER A 151 -11.85 2.30 14.21
N ARG A 152 -10.72 1.60 14.32
CA ARG A 152 -10.02 1.40 15.61
C ARG A 152 -9.60 2.72 16.26
N SER A 153 -9.12 3.67 15.46
CA SER A 153 -8.74 4.99 15.96
C SER A 153 -9.94 5.77 16.49
N CYS A 154 -11.11 5.66 15.85
CA CYS A 154 -12.33 6.28 16.36
C CYS A 154 -12.79 5.59 17.65
N GLU A 155 -12.77 4.27 17.72
CA GLU A 155 -13.12 3.50 18.92
C GLU A 155 -12.22 3.87 20.11
N ALA A 156 -10.89 3.91 19.91
CA ALA A 156 -9.93 4.25 20.95
C ALA A 156 -10.13 5.66 21.54
N ASP A 157 -10.62 6.61 20.73
CA ASP A 157 -10.87 7.99 21.14
C ASP A 157 -12.31 8.25 21.60
N GLY A 158 -13.14 7.20 21.74
CA GLY A 158 -14.54 7.33 22.14
C GLY A 158 -15.44 7.98 21.06
N LEU A 159 -15.03 7.91 19.79
CA LEU A 159 -15.70 8.49 18.63
C LEU A 159 -16.51 7.43 17.85
N GLU A 160 -16.96 6.37 18.51
CA GLU A 160 -17.71 5.25 17.91
C GLU A 160 -18.95 5.72 17.13
N ASP A 161 -19.73 6.62 17.73
CA ASP A 161 -20.91 7.19 17.07
C ASP A 161 -20.54 8.07 15.88
N HIS A 162 -19.37 8.72 15.88
CA HIS A 162 -18.90 9.48 14.71
C HIS A 162 -18.62 8.53 13.54
N TRP A 163 -18.00 7.39 13.83
CA TRP A 163 -17.72 6.36 12.85
C TRP A 163 -19.00 5.72 12.30
N ARG A 164 -19.97 5.39 13.18
CA ARG A 164 -21.27 4.84 12.76
C ARG A 164 -22.07 5.81 11.89
N LEU A 165 -22.09 7.10 12.24
CA LEU A 165 -22.73 8.14 11.42
C LEU A 165 -22.06 8.29 10.05
N PHE A 166 -20.73 8.16 10.00
CA PHE A 166 -19.97 8.17 8.75
C PHE A 166 -20.36 7.01 7.84
N ILE A 167 -20.50 5.79 8.37
CA ILE A 167 -20.97 4.62 7.62
C ILE A 167 -22.37 4.85 7.06
N ARG A 168 -23.32 5.25 7.92
CA ARG A 168 -24.72 5.52 7.50
C ARG A 168 -24.81 6.56 6.38
N HIS A 169 -23.96 7.58 6.42
CA HIS A 169 -23.98 8.63 5.41
C HIS A 169 -23.27 8.23 4.09
N HIS A 170 -22.06 7.68 4.17
CA HIS A 170 -21.20 7.48 3.00
C HIS A 170 -21.29 6.08 2.39
N VAL A 171 -21.61 5.06 3.19
CA VAL A 171 -21.76 3.67 2.70
C VAL A 171 -23.21 3.37 2.38
N ASP A 172 -24.11 3.67 3.33
CA ASP A 172 -25.54 3.37 3.15
C ASP A 172 -26.26 4.45 2.34
N GLY A 173 -25.61 5.60 2.11
CA GLY A 173 -26.14 6.70 1.29
C GLY A 173 -27.33 7.43 1.93
N LEU A 174 -27.55 7.26 3.24
CA LEU A 174 -28.71 7.82 3.91
C LEU A 174 -28.52 9.34 4.13
N PRO A 175 -29.59 10.14 4.02
CA PRO A 175 -29.58 11.54 4.43
C PRO A 175 -29.71 11.65 5.96
N TYR A 176 -29.05 12.66 6.56
CA TYR A 176 -28.98 12.80 8.02
C TYR A 176 -30.31 12.66 8.75
N LYS A 177 -31.39 13.22 8.20
CA LYS A 177 -32.73 13.20 8.79
C LYS A 177 -33.28 11.79 9.09
N GLU A 178 -32.77 10.75 8.43
CA GLU A 178 -33.29 9.38 8.53
C GLU A 178 -32.66 8.59 9.68
N PHE A 179 -31.46 8.95 10.14
CA PHE A 179 -30.74 8.18 11.16
C PHE A 179 -30.28 9.00 12.36
N VAL A 180 -30.36 10.34 12.33
CA VAL A 180 -29.95 11.21 13.46
C VAL A 180 -30.68 10.88 14.77
N GLY A 181 -31.94 10.44 14.69
CA GLY A 181 -32.75 10.07 15.86
C GLY A 181 -32.23 8.82 16.60
N GLU A 182 -31.46 7.96 15.93
CA GLU A 182 -30.84 6.79 16.56
C GLU A 182 -29.67 7.16 17.48
N PHE A 183 -29.11 8.37 17.33
CA PHE A 183 -27.90 8.83 18.01
C PHE A 183 -28.14 10.01 18.95
N ASP A 184 -29.39 10.44 19.13
CA ASP A 184 -29.78 11.63 19.93
C ASP A 184 -29.01 12.92 19.55
N VAL A 185 -28.77 13.10 18.24
CA VAL A 185 -28.07 14.28 17.70
C VAL A 185 -28.93 15.04 16.71
N THR A 186 -28.64 16.33 16.54
CA THR A 186 -29.23 17.13 15.47
C THR A 186 -28.51 16.86 14.13
N PRO A 187 -29.15 17.15 12.98
CA PRO A 187 -28.49 17.03 11.67
C PRO A 187 -27.19 17.85 11.54
N SER A 188 -27.09 18.99 12.22
CA SER A 188 -25.85 19.81 12.21
C SER A 188 -24.73 19.16 13.01
N GLN A 189 -25.04 18.58 14.19
CA GLN A 189 -24.09 17.80 14.97
C GLN A 189 -23.63 16.56 14.21
N ALA A 190 -24.56 15.82 13.59
CA ALA A 190 -24.22 14.66 12.77
C ALA A 190 -23.27 15.02 11.62
N ALA A 191 -23.49 16.15 10.94
CA ALA A 191 -22.59 16.61 9.88
C ALA A 191 -21.16 16.92 10.38
N VAL A 192 -21.02 17.45 11.61
CA VAL A 192 -19.70 17.66 12.25
C VAL A 192 -19.07 16.31 12.59
N MET A 193 -19.82 15.39 13.18
CA MET A 193 -19.34 14.08 13.57
C MET A 193 -18.86 13.26 12.37
N VAL A 194 -19.65 13.24 11.29
CA VAL A 194 -19.27 12.60 10.02
C VAL A 194 -17.99 13.22 9.47
N ARG A 195 -17.84 14.55 9.50
CA ARG A 195 -16.62 15.22 9.02
C ARG A 195 -15.39 14.80 9.81
N THR A 196 -15.50 14.65 11.12
CA THR A 196 -14.41 14.17 11.98
C THR A 196 -13.98 12.76 11.58
N ALA A 197 -14.94 11.83 11.44
CA ALA A 197 -14.66 10.46 11.00
C ALA A 197 -14.09 10.40 9.57
N THR A 198 -14.61 11.20 8.63
CA THR A 198 -14.05 11.36 7.28
C THR A 198 -12.60 11.86 7.34
N GLY A 199 -12.30 12.79 8.24
CA GLY A 199 -10.93 13.26 8.47
C GLY A 199 -9.99 12.14 8.92
N ARG A 200 -10.43 11.30 9.87
CA ARG A 200 -9.67 10.13 10.33
C ARG A 200 -9.41 9.13 9.21
N PHE A 201 -10.44 8.81 8.41
CA PHE A 201 -10.28 7.91 7.27
C PHE A 201 -9.32 8.46 6.22
N LYS A 202 -9.44 9.75 5.85
CA LYS A 202 -8.51 10.40 4.91
C LYS A 202 -7.07 10.39 5.42
N GLN A 203 -6.88 10.61 6.72
CA GLN A 203 -5.55 10.54 7.33
C GLN A 203 -5.00 9.11 7.26
N ALA A 204 -5.79 8.10 7.62
CA ALA A 204 -5.37 6.70 7.54
C ALA A 204 -5.01 6.23 6.11
N VAL A 205 -5.71 6.76 5.10
CA VAL A 205 -5.36 6.55 3.67
C VAL A 205 -4.07 7.26 3.32
N ARG A 206 -3.93 8.54 3.72
CA ARG A 206 -2.71 9.34 3.47
C ARG A 206 -1.48 8.66 4.08
N ASP A 207 -1.56 8.20 5.32
CA ASP A 207 -0.46 7.56 6.00
C ASP A 207 -0.01 6.30 5.24
N ARG A 208 -0.95 5.51 4.73
CA ARG A 208 -0.65 4.32 3.91
C ARG A 208 -0.06 4.64 2.55
N ILE A 209 -0.52 5.69 1.87
CA ILE A 209 0.06 6.15 0.59
C ILE A 209 1.48 6.70 0.80
N LEU A 210 1.69 7.40 1.92
CA LEU A 210 3.03 7.87 2.30
C LEU A 210 3.96 6.67 2.57
N ILE A 211 3.44 5.58 3.14
CA ILE A 211 4.06 4.23 3.22
C ILE A 211 3.90 3.46 1.88
N ASP A 212 3.77 4.10 0.72
CA ASP A 212 4.01 3.44 -0.59
C ASP A 212 5.17 4.12 -1.35
N GLY A 213 5.74 5.17 -0.74
CA GLY A 213 6.85 5.95 -1.28
C GLY A 213 6.39 7.11 -2.16
N VAL A 214 5.09 7.37 -2.23
CA VAL A 214 4.49 8.48 -2.96
C VAL A 214 4.80 9.79 -2.25
N ARG A 215 5.50 10.71 -2.93
CA ARG A 215 5.87 12.06 -2.42
C ARG A 215 4.67 12.74 -1.78
N GLU A 216 4.89 13.50 -0.72
CA GLU A 216 3.79 14.25 -0.08
C GLU A 216 3.08 15.18 -1.07
N SER A 217 3.83 15.75 -2.02
CA SER A 217 3.30 16.54 -3.15
C SER A 217 2.35 15.75 -4.06
N ASP A 218 2.52 14.43 -4.12
CA ASP A 218 1.86 13.52 -5.04
C ASP A 218 0.75 12.70 -4.34
N VAL A 219 0.57 12.84 -3.02
CA VAL A 219 -0.45 12.11 -2.25
C VAL A 219 -1.86 12.40 -2.80
N ASN A 220 -2.17 13.66 -3.08
CA ASN A 220 -3.52 14.03 -3.54
C ASN A 220 -3.84 13.44 -4.93
N SER A 221 -2.85 13.36 -5.82
CA SER A 221 -3.03 12.76 -7.15
C SER A 221 -3.11 11.23 -7.06
N GLU A 222 -2.41 10.61 -6.12
CA GLU A 222 -2.55 9.17 -5.86
C GLU A 222 -3.91 8.84 -5.22
N ILE A 223 -4.43 9.66 -4.30
CA ILE A 223 -5.78 9.50 -3.76
C ILE A 223 -6.83 9.57 -4.88
N GLN A 224 -6.69 10.52 -5.82
CA GLN A 224 -7.55 10.60 -7.00
C GLN A 224 -7.49 9.32 -7.85
N ARG A 225 -6.28 8.82 -8.15
CA ARG A 225 -6.10 7.54 -8.87
C ARG A 225 -6.71 6.35 -8.14
N LEU A 226 -6.56 6.27 -6.82
CA LEU A 226 -7.17 5.22 -6.02
C LEU A 226 -8.69 5.23 -6.18
N MET A 227 -9.32 6.41 -6.12
CA MET A 227 -10.76 6.54 -6.33
C MET A 227 -11.18 6.10 -7.74
N GLU A 228 -10.41 6.43 -8.77
CA GLU A 228 -10.67 6.02 -10.16
C GLU A 228 -10.54 4.50 -10.36
N ILE A 229 -9.58 3.86 -9.68
CA ILE A 229 -9.31 2.41 -9.79
C ILE A 229 -10.33 1.58 -8.99
N THR A 230 -10.88 2.11 -7.90
CA THR A 230 -11.87 1.40 -7.07
C THR A 230 -13.32 1.66 -7.46
N SER A 231 -13.57 2.63 -8.36
CA SER A 231 -14.89 2.88 -8.97
C SER A 231 -15.23 1.81 -10.01
#